data_AF-A0A7S2TUZ8-F1
#
_entry.id   AF-A0A7S2TUZ8-F1
#
_cell.length_a   1.000
_cell.length_b   1.000
_cell.length_c   1.000
_cell.angle_alpha   90.00
_cell.angle_beta   90.00
_cell.angle_gamma   90.00
#
_symmetry.space_group_name_H-M   'P 1'
#
loop_
_entity.id
_entity.type
_entity.pdbx_description
1 polymer ?
#
loop_
_entity_poly.entity_id
_entity_poly.type
_entity_poly.pdbx_seq_one_letter_code
_entity_poly.pdbx_strand_id
1 'polypeptide(L)'
;RANTKGVSVLFYTAKQRWYVEQIERNASIKFRRVGPPNTAQLIKSSIGLLDEKLEAVSNKIVPLFKDKAKELLKGDGEECLARALALIAGHTKPISRRSVMSAAKGYVTVLVRGTQQIRSLTYVWNTIRKHLFDNPDDKVRAVKLTRDRLGAVFEVPERYEKHILDAGKSQSYFEFSIPDELPELEEREAVRPDPPRWRKGGKFRSSPGRRGGGRGRGRRG
;
A
#
# COMPACT_ATOMS: atom_id res chain seq x y z
N ARG A 1 10.96 3.52 -27.08
CA ARG A 1 11.96 4.06 -28.04
C ARG A 1 11.57 5.50 -28.38
N ALA A 2 12.44 6.30 -29.00
CA ALA A 2 12.11 7.69 -29.34
C ALA A 2 10.87 7.75 -30.25
N ASN A 3 9.97 8.70 -29.99
CA ASN A 3 8.69 8.90 -30.69
C ASN A 3 7.68 7.73 -30.63
N THR A 4 7.88 6.76 -29.74
CA THR A 4 6.90 5.70 -29.45
C THR A 4 6.31 5.89 -28.06
N LYS A 5 5.01 5.59 -27.88
CA LYS A 5 4.39 5.51 -26.54
C LYS A 5 5.20 4.55 -25.66
N GLY A 6 5.58 4.98 -24.47
CA GLY A 6 6.31 4.19 -23.48
C GLY A 6 5.67 4.34 -22.09
N VAL A 7 5.97 3.39 -21.20
CA VAL A 7 5.49 3.42 -19.81
C VAL A 7 6.61 3.94 -18.91
N SER A 8 6.33 4.98 -18.12
CA SER A 8 7.21 5.47 -17.07
C SER A 8 6.67 5.04 -15.71
N VAL A 9 7.54 4.49 -14.87
CA VAL A 9 7.18 3.97 -13.53
C VAL A 9 8.01 4.71 -12.48
N LEU A 10 7.34 5.31 -11.49
CA LEU A 10 7.97 6.00 -10.37
C LEU A 10 7.70 5.25 -9.07
N PHE A 11 8.77 4.76 -8.43
CA PHE A 11 8.69 4.18 -7.09
C PHE A 11 8.85 5.27 -6.03
N TYR A 12 7.98 5.28 -5.03
CA TYR A 12 8.06 6.23 -3.93
C TYR A 12 7.54 5.62 -2.63
N THR A 13 8.06 6.09 -1.50
CA THR A 13 7.57 5.76 -0.16
C THR A 13 6.52 6.79 0.30
N ALA A 14 5.75 6.47 1.34
CA ALA A 14 4.78 7.40 1.92
C ALA A 14 5.39 8.78 2.28
N LYS A 15 6.65 8.81 2.75
CA LYS A 15 7.37 10.04 3.09
C LYS A 15 7.74 10.90 1.86
N GLN A 16 7.87 10.27 0.70
CA GLN A 16 8.26 10.93 -0.55
C GLN A 16 7.05 11.45 -1.36
N ARG A 17 5.82 11.24 -0.86
CA ARG A 17 4.60 11.63 -1.58
C ARG A 17 4.58 13.13 -1.95
N TRP A 18 5.07 14.00 -1.07
CA TRP A 18 5.19 15.43 -1.35
C TRP A 18 6.05 15.72 -2.59
N TYR A 19 7.17 14.99 -2.77
CA TYR A 19 8.01 15.16 -3.95
C TYR A 19 7.28 14.71 -5.23
N VAL A 20 6.50 13.63 -5.16
CA VAL A 20 5.69 13.16 -6.30
C VAL A 20 4.67 14.22 -6.71
N GLU A 21 4.01 14.86 -5.75
CA GLU A 21 3.08 15.96 -6.02
C GLU A 21 3.76 17.19 -6.63
N GLN A 22 4.99 17.50 -6.23
CA GLN A 22 5.78 18.56 -6.89
C GLN A 22 6.06 18.23 -8.35
N ILE A 23 6.40 16.97 -8.65
CA ILE A 23 6.62 16.52 -10.04
C ILE A 23 5.33 16.66 -10.85
N GLU A 24 4.19 16.20 -10.33
CA GLU A 24 2.88 16.34 -10.98
C GLU A 24 2.55 17.80 -11.29
N ARG A 25 2.75 18.70 -10.31
CA ARG A 25 2.51 20.14 -10.47
C ARG A 25 3.43 20.77 -11.51
N ASN A 26 4.73 20.51 -11.43
CA ASN A 26 5.71 21.16 -12.29
C ASN A 26 5.65 20.65 -13.73
N ALA A 27 5.30 19.38 -13.93
CA ALA A 27 5.19 18.78 -15.25
C ALA A 27 3.75 18.83 -15.82
N SER A 28 2.77 19.35 -15.07
CA SER A 28 1.35 19.35 -15.44
C SER A 28 0.83 17.96 -15.85
N ILE A 29 1.27 16.92 -15.13
CA ILE A 29 0.85 15.52 -15.33
C ILE A 29 0.17 14.98 -14.07
N LYS A 30 -0.58 13.88 -14.23
CA LYS A 30 -1.12 13.11 -13.11
C LYS A 30 -0.65 11.67 -13.21
N PHE A 31 0.02 11.18 -12.17
CA PHE A 31 0.39 9.77 -12.11
C PHE A 31 -0.83 8.94 -11.72
N ARG A 32 -1.06 7.85 -12.44
CA ARG A 32 -1.92 6.77 -11.94
C ARG A 32 -1.16 6.05 -10.82
N ARG A 33 -1.71 6.08 -9.60
CA ARG A 33 -1.13 5.39 -8.45
C ARG A 33 -1.56 3.93 -8.49
N VAL A 34 -0.63 3.05 -8.83
CA VAL A 34 -0.86 1.60 -8.84
C VAL A 34 -0.17 1.00 -7.64
N GLY A 35 -0.83 0.07 -6.96
CA GLY A 35 -0.18 -0.74 -5.93
C GLY A 35 0.94 -1.61 -6.50
N PRO A 36 1.82 -2.17 -5.65
CA PRO A 36 2.68 -3.25 -6.10
C PRO A 36 1.83 -4.39 -6.68
N PRO A 37 2.31 -5.11 -7.71
CA PRO A 37 1.58 -6.23 -8.27
C PRO A 37 1.23 -7.23 -7.16
N ASN A 38 0.00 -7.73 -7.20
CA ASN A 38 -0.45 -8.73 -6.24
C ASN A 38 0.40 -10.01 -6.42
N THR A 39 0.66 -10.75 -5.34
CA THR A 39 1.41 -12.00 -5.38
C THR A 39 0.81 -12.99 -6.39
N ALA A 40 -0.52 -13.02 -6.55
CA ALA A 40 -1.18 -13.84 -7.57
C ALA A 40 -0.82 -13.42 -9.01
N GLN A 41 -0.70 -12.11 -9.28
CA GLN A 41 -0.27 -11.61 -10.58
C GLN A 41 1.20 -11.95 -10.84
N LEU A 42 2.06 -11.83 -9.83
CA LEU A 42 3.46 -12.24 -9.92
C LEU A 42 3.60 -13.72 -10.25
N ILE A 43 2.78 -14.58 -9.64
CA ILE A 43 2.75 -16.01 -9.92
C ILE A 43 2.31 -16.26 -11.36
N LYS A 44 1.21 -15.64 -11.81
CA LYS A 44 0.72 -15.77 -13.18
C LYS A 44 1.77 -15.35 -14.21
N SER A 45 2.45 -14.23 -13.98
CA SER A 45 3.56 -13.79 -14.83
C SER A 45 4.74 -14.76 -14.80
N SER A 46 5.06 -15.34 -13.63
CA SER A 46 6.13 -16.34 -13.50
C SER A 46 5.79 -17.62 -14.24
N ILE A 47 4.53 -18.06 -14.21
CA ILE A 47 4.02 -19.23 -14.93
C ILE A 47 4.15 -19.01 -16.44
N GLY A 48 3.78 -17.84 -16.94
CA GLY A 48 3.90 -17.51 -18.38
C GLY A 48 5.34 -17.48 -18.91
N LEU A 49 6.34 -17.43 -18.03
CA LEU A 49 7.77 -17.48 -18.38
C LEU A 49 8.38 -18.88 -18.22
N LEU A 50 7.60 -19.89 -17.82
CA LEU A 50 8.11 -21.23 -17.58
C LEU A 50 8.57 -21.92 -18.87
N ASP A 51 7.84 -21.73 -19.97
CA ASP A 51 8.18 -22.36 -21.25
C ASP A 51 9.56 -21.92 -21.73
N GLU A 52 9.82 -20.61 -21.77
CA GLU A 52 11.14 -20.06 -22.10
C GLU A 52 12.26 -20.57 -21.17
N LYS A 53 11.97 -20.71 -19.88
CA LYS A 53 12.92 -21.26 -18.90
C LYS A 53 13.23 -22.73 -19.14
N LEU A 54 12.23 -23.53 -19.52
CA LEU A 54 12.40 -24.95 -19.82
C LEU A 54 13.15 -25.14 -21.15
N GLU A 55 12.84 -24.34 -22.17
CA GLU A 55 13.54 -24.36 -23.47
C GLU A 55 15.01 -23.94 -23.35
N ALA A 56 15.33 -23.05 -22.41
CA ALA A 56 16.71 -22.63 -22.15
C ALA A 56 17.59 -23.74 -21.52
N VAL A 57 17.00 -24.85 -21.06
CA VAL A 57 17.76 -25.97 -20.47
C VAL A 57 18.56 -26.70 -21.54
N SER A 58 19.87 -26.84 -21.33
CA SER A 58 20.73 -27.55 -22.28
C SER A 58 20.35 -29.02 -22.43
N ASN A 59 20.15 -29.48 -23.67
CA ASN A 59 19.91 -30.87 -24.02
C ASN A 59 20.98 -31.86 -23.52
N LYS A 60 22.20 -31.38 -23.20
CA LYS A 60 23.27 -32.23 -22.63
C LYS A 60 23.02 -32.61 -21.17
N ILE A 61 22.28 -31.77 -20.45
CA ILE A 61 22.01 -31.96 -19.02
C ILE A 61 20.78 -32.84 -18.82
N VAL A 62 19.77 -32.73 -19.71
CA VAL A 62 18.51 -33.48 -19.62
C VAL A 62 18.68 -34.98 -19.34
N PRO A 63 19.58 -35.73 -20.02
CA PRO A 63 19.79 -37.15 -19.76
C PRO A 63 20.15 -37.49 -18.32
N LEU A 64 20.89 -36.60 -17.61
CA LEU A 64 21.31 -36.81 -16.23
C LEU A 64 20.14 -36.83 -15.24
N PHE A 65 19.00 -36.24 -15.61
CA PHE A 65 17.81 -36.15 -14.76
C PHE A 65 16.71 -37.14 -15.18
N LYS A 66 16.84 -37.82 -16.31
CA LYS A 66 15.77 -38.67 -16.88
C LYS A 66 15.36 -39.82 -15.96
N ASP A 67 16.31 -40.47 -15.30
CA ASP A 67 15.99 -41.60 -14.44
C ASP A 67 15.24 -41.16 -13.18
N LYS A 68 15.63 -40.04 -12.57
CA LYS A 68 14.90 -39.48 -11.44
C LYS A 68 13.52 -38.97 -11.85
N ALA A 69 13.40 -38.37 -13.04
CA ALA A 69 12.11 -37.94 -13.58
C ALA A 69 11.15 -39.12 -13.77
N LYS A 70 11.63 -40.24 -14.34
CA LYS A 70 10.84 -41.47 -14.46
C LYS A 70 10.38 -42.01 -13.11
N GLU A 71 11.25 -41.97 -12.09
CA GLU A 71 10.89 -42.40 -10.73
C GLU A 71 9.78 -41.54 -10.14
N LEU A 72 9.88 -40.21 -10.23
CA LEU A 72 8.86 -39.27 -9.74
C LEU A 72 7.52 -39.44 -10.46
N LEU A 73 7.55 -39.74 -11.76
CA LEU A 73 6.35 -39.96 -12.58
C LEU A 73 5.63 -41.27 -12.27
N LYS A 74 6.19 -42.19 -11.47
CA LYS A 74 5.49 -43.43 -11.04
C LYS A 74 4.35 -43.16 -10.06
N GLY A 75 4.40 -42.03 -9.35
CA GLY A 75 3.35 -41.60 -8.42
C GLY A 75 2.33 -40.69 -9.11
N ASP A 76 1.86 -39.68 -8.39
CA ASP A 76 1.09 -38.58 -8.99
C ASP A 76 2.04 -37.67 -9.79
N GLY A 77 2.15 -37.95 -11.09
CA GLY A 77 2.99 -37.20 -12.01
C GLY A 77 2.55 -35.74 -12.17
N GLU A 78 1.25 -35.46 -12.05
CA GLU A 78 0.70 -34.11 -12.16
C GLU A 78 1.12 -33.27 -10.94
N GLU A 79 0.92 -33.78 -9.73
CA GLU A 79 1.34 -33.12 -8.49
C GLU A 79 2.86 -32.95 -8.42
N CYS A 80 3.64 -33.96 -8.86
CA CYS A 80 5.10 -33.85 -8.93
C CYS A 80 5.55 -32.75 -9.88
N LEU A 81 4.94 -32.68 -11.08
CA LEU A 81 5.24 -31.63 -12.05
C LEU A 81 4.83 -30.26 -11.53
N ALA A 82 3.64 -30.12 -10.92
CA ALA A 82 3.16 -28.88 -10.33
C ALA A 82 4.13 -28.35 -9.26
N ARG A 83 4.65 -29.23 -8.39
CA ARG A 83 5.66 -28.88 -7.39
C ARG A 83 6.99 -28.43 -8.01
N ALA A 84 7.44 -29.13 -9.05
CA ALA A 84 8.66 -28.77 -9.76
C ALA A 84 8.53 -27.40 -10.45
N LEU A 85 7.39 -27.13 -11.11
CA LEU A 85 7.11 -25.84 -11.73
C LEU A 85 7.01 -24.72 -10.68
N ALA A 86 6.38 -24.97 -9.54
CA ALA A 86 6.35 -24.02 -8.42
C ALA A 86 7.76 -23.69 -7.90
N LEU A 87 8.64 -24.70 -7.81
CA LEU A 87 10.05 -24.52 -7.44
C LEU A 87 10.80 -23.67 -8.49
N ILE A 88 10.66 -23.97 -9.78
CA ILE A 88 11.30 -23.24 -10.89
C ILE A 88 10.79 -21.79 -10.99
N ALA A 89 9.50 -21.58 -10.71
CA ALA A 89 8.90 -20.26 -10.65
C ALA A 89 9.29 -19.48 -9.37
N GLY A 90 9.93 -20.14 -8.39
CA GLY A 90 10.38 -19.52 -7.14
C GLY A 90 9.29 -19.34 -6.08
N HIS A 91 8.16 -20.03 -6.22
CA HIS A 91 6.97 -19.90 -5.36
C HIS A 91 6.79 -21.12 -4.46
N THR A 92 7.72 -21.33 -3.53
CA THR A 92 7.72 -22.48 -2.61
C THR A 92 7.06 -22.23 -1.26
N LYS A 93 6.69 -20.96 -0.98
CA LYS A 93 6.07 -20.54 0.27
C LYS A 93 4.61 -20.17 0.03
N PRO A 94 3.74 -20.30 1.06
CA PRO A 94 2.37 -19.83 0.97
C PRO A 94 2.31 -18.38 0.50
N ILE A 95 1.34 -18.11 -0.37
CA ILE A 95 1.04 -16.77 -0.88
C ILE A 95 0.58 -15.93 0.30
N SER A 96 1.43 -15.03 0.78
CA SER A 96 1.03 -14.01 1.75
C SER A 96 0.48 -12.79 1.01
N ARG A 97 -0.67 -12.29 1.45
CA ARG A 97 -1.21 -11.01 1.00
C ARG A 97 -0.31 -9.86 1.45
N ARG A 98 -0.37 -8.77 0.69
CA ARG A 98 0.24 -7.49 1.04
C ARG A 98 -0.80 -6.39 0.95
N SER A 99 -0.72 -5.45 1.87
CA SER A 99 -1.58 -4.26 1.87
C SER A 99 -1.24 -3.40 0.65
N VAL A 100 -2.25 -2.97 -0.10
CA VAL A 100 -2.08 -2.00 -1.21
C VAL A 100 -1.75 -0.60 -0.66
N MET A 101 -2.15 -0.31 0.58
CA MET A 101 -1.89 0.97 1.23
C MET A 101 -0.45 1.13 1.75
N SER A 102 0.15 0.10 2.35
CA SER A 102 1.48 0.17 2.98
C SER A 102 2.51 -0.85 2.49
N ALA A 103 2.13 -1.76 1.60
CA ALA A 103 2.92 -2.92 1.18
C ALA A 103 3.29 -3.91 2.31
N ALA A 104 2.70 -3.74 3.50
CA ALA A 104 2.95 -4.62 4.64
C ALA A 104 2.48 -6.05 4.37
N LYS A 105 3.37 -7.02 4.66
CA LYS A 105 3.11 -8.46 4.52
C LYS A 105 2.14 -8.95 5.60
N GLY A 106 1.21 -9.83 5.22
CA GLY A 106 0.22 -10.42 6.12
C GLY A 106 -0.95 -9.49 6.47
N TYR A 107 -1.07 -8.38 5.74
CA TYR A 107 -2.18 -7.42 5.87
C TYR A 107 -2.87 -7.24 4.52
N VAL A 108 -4.16 -6.93 4.58
CA VAL A 108 -4.98 -6.54 3.43
C VAL A 108 -5.50 -5.12 3.65
N THR A 109 -5.57 -4.33 2.58
CA THR A 109 -6.28 -3.04 2.60
C THR A 109 -7.75 -3.31 2.41
N VAL A 110 -8.57 -2.68 3.23
CA VAL A 110 -10.04 -2.70 3.12
C VAL A 110 -10.49 -1.30 2.78
N LEU A 111 -11.39 -1.19 1.82
CA LEU A 111 -12.13 0.02 1.49
C LEU A 111 -13.54 -0.13 2.06
N VAL A 112 -13.96 0.84 2.87
CA VAL A 112 -15.38 1.06 3.17
C VAL A 112 -15.84 2.25 2.35
N ARG A 113 -16.89 2.06 1.53
CA ARG A 113 -17.47 3.12 0.70
C ARG A 113 -18.93 3.31 1.10
N GLY A 114 -19.33 4.54 1.39
CA GLY A 114 -20.69 4.91 1.74
C GLY A 114 -21.33 5.80 0.67
N THR A 115 -22.62 6.06 0.85
CA THR A 115 -23.38 7.00 -0.01
C THR A 115 -23.34 8.45 0.50
N GLN A 116 -22.93 8.67 1.74
CA GLN A 116 -22.88 9.98 2.37
C GLN A 116 -21.44 10.39 2.71
N GLN A 117 -21.19 11.70 2.73
CA GLN A 117 -19.89 12.25 3.13
C GLN A 117 -19.57 11.96 4.60
N ILE A 118 -18.41 11.39 4.82
CA ILE A 118 -17.84 11.08 6.12
C ILE A 118 -17.22 12.35 6.69
N ARG A 119 -17.82 12.87 7.77
CA ARG A 119 -17.35 14.10 8.43
C ARG A 119 -16.19 13.89 9.39
N SER A 120 -16.05 12.69 9.96
CA SER A 120 -15.02 12.39 10.94
C SER A 120 -14.61 10.92 10.90
N LEU A 121 -13.39 10.64 11.35
CA LEU A 121 -12.92 9.25 11.51
C LEU A 121 -13.71 8.47 12.55
N THR A 122 -14.33 9.14 13.53
CA THR A 122 -15.20 8.50 14.52
C THR A 122 -16.34 7.74 13.85
N TYR A 123 -16.91 8.30 12.78
CA TYR A 123 -17.94 7.62 12.01
C TYR A 123 -17.42 6.30 11.41
N VAL A 124 -16.23 6.33 10.80
CA VAL A 124 -15.58 5.15 10.23
C VAL A 124 -15.37 4.06 11.29
N TRP A 125 -14.80 4.44 12.43
CA TRP A 125 -14.57 3.51 13.54
C TRP A 125 -15.86 2.90 14.09
N ASN A 126 -16.93 3.68 14.18
CA ASN A 126 -18.24 3.17 14.59
C ASN A 126 -18.83 2.20 13.56
N THR A 127 -18.68 2.48 12.26
CA THR A 127 -19.11 1.57 11.19
C THR A 127 -18.36 0.25 11.26
N ILE A 128 -17.03 0.31 11.41
CA ILE A 128 -16.20 -0.89 11.59
C ILE A 128 -16.64 -1.67 12.84
N ARG A 129 -16.87 -0.96 13.96
CA ARG A 129 -17.26 -1.60 15.22
C ARG A 129 -18.60 -2.33 15.13
N LYS A 130 -19.56 -1.71 14.44
CA LYS A 130 -20.93 -2.23 14.30
C LYS A 130 -21.06 -3.35 13.28
N HIS A 131 -20.26 -3.33 12.21
CA HIS A 131 -20.50 -4.16 11.04
C HIS A 131 -19.37 -5.11 10.68
N LEU A 132 -18.18 -4.94 11.28
CA LEU A 132 -17.02 -5.76 10.95
C LEU A 132 -16.40 -6.42 12.19
N PHE A 133 -16.13 -5.67 13.27
CA PHE A 133 -15.52 -6.23 14.48
C PHE A 133 -16.05 -5.56 15.74
N ASP A 134 -16.62 -6.33 16.67
CA ASP A 134 -17.08 -5.78 17.97
C ASP A 134 -15.97 -5.06 18.74
N ASN A 135 -14.73 -5.56 18.64
CA ASN A 135 -13.52 -4.91 19.13
C ASN A 135 -12.52 -4.73 17.97
N PRO A 136 -12.47 -3.55 17.34
CA PRO A 136 -11.60 -3.30 16.18
C PRO A 136 -10.22 -2.76 16.55
N ASP A 137 -10.02 -2.29 17.79
CA ASP A 137 -8.85 -1.51 18.19
C ASP A 137 -7.53 -2.33 18.12
N ASP A 138 -7.62 -3.66 18.24
CA ASP A 138 -6.49 -4.60 18.11
C ASP A 138 -6.28 -5.14 16.68
N LYS A 139 -7.27 -4.96 15.79
CA LYS A 139 -7.31 -5.59 14.45
C LYS A 139 -7.14 -4.61 13.31
N VAL A 140 -7.50 -3.35 13.54
CA VAL A 140 -7.59 -2.33 12.51
C VAL A 140 -6.48 -1.30 12.73
N ARG A 141 -5.79 -0.94 11.65
CA ARG A 141 -4.76 0.10 11.68
C ARG A 141 -4.80 0.99 10.46
N ALA A 142 -4.05 2.09 10.55
CA ALA A 142 -3.76 3.00 9.44
C ALA A 142 -5.01 3.55 8.73
N VAL A 143 -6.09 3.81 9.48
CA VAL A 143 -7.35 4.35 8.92
C VAL A 143 -7.12 5.73 8.28
N LYS A 144 -7.55 5.88 7.03
CA LYS A 144 -7.48 7.14 6.26
C LYS A 144 -8.76 7.34 5.46
N LEU A 145 -9.22 8.58 5.36
CA LEU A 145 -10.37 8.93 4.51
C LEU A 145 -9.94 8.97 3.04
N THR A 146 -10.89 8.68 2.15
CA THR A 146 -10.72 8.95 0.71
C THR A 146 -10.86 10.46 0.46
N ARG A 147 -10.28 10.96 -0.64
CA ARG A 147 -10.27 12.39 -0.98
C ARG A 147 -11.67 12.94 -1.18
N ASP A 148 -12.57 12.15 -1.75
CA ASP A 148 -14.00 12.49 -1.92
C ASP A 148 -14.79 12.45 -0.61
N ARG A 149 -14.17 11.98 0.50
CA ARG A 149 -14.79 11.71 1.79
C ARG A 149 -16.02 10.80 1.72
N LEU A 150 -16.21 10.05 0.63
CA LEU A 150 -17.28 9.04 0.51
C LEU A 150 -16.85 7.67 1.04
N GLY A 151 -15.62 7.55 1.54
CA GLY A 151 -15.12 6.30 2.05
C GLY A 151 -13.90 6.46 2.95
N ALA A 152 -13.43 5.32 3.44
CA ALA A 152 -12.20 5.20 4.18
C ALA A 152 -11.47 3.92 3.80
N VAL A 153 -10.15 3.96 3.85
CA VAL A 153 -9.30 2.77 3.76
C VAL A 153 -8.68 2.47 5.12
N PHE A 154 -8.51 1.20 5.41
CA PHE A 154 -7.83 0.73 6.62
C PHE A 154 -7.15 -0.61 6.36
N GLU A 155 -6.30 -1.03 7.28
CA GLU A 155 -5.57 -2.29 7.19
C GLU A 155 -6.00 -3.26 8.28
N VAL A 156 -6.13 -4.53 7.89
CA VAL A 156 -6.39 -5.65 8.80
C VAL A 156 -5.53 -6.86 8.44
N PRO A 157 -5.24 -7.76 9.40
CA PRO A 157 -4.55 -9.02 9.13
C PRO A 157 -5.26 -9.86 8.05
N GLU A 158 -4.49 -10.53 7.19
CA GLU A 158 -4.99 -11.30 6.04
C GLU A 158 -5.96 -12.42 6.44
N ARG A 159 -5.85 -12.93 7.67
CA ARG A 159 -6.78 -13.94 8.23
C ARG A 159 -8.26 -13.49 8.24
N TYR A 160 -8.52 -12.18 8.20
CA TYR A 160 -9.88 -11.64 8.17
C TYR A 160 -10.42 -11.40 6.75
N GLU A 161 -9.66 -11.74 5.70
CA GLU A 161 -10.05 -11.51 4.30
C GLU A 161 -11.46 -12.04 3.98
N LYS A 162 -11.75 -13.30 4.34
CA LYS A 162 -13.06 -13.92 4.10
C LYS A 162 -14.19 -13.17 4.82
N HIS A 163 -13.96 -12.83 6.09
CA HIS A 163 -14.93 -12.10 6.92
C HIS A 163 -15.31 -10.74 6.31
N ILE A 164 -14.33 -10.03 5.73
CA ILE A 164 -14.56 -8.73 5.07
C ILE A 164 -15.38 -8.91 3.80
N LEU A 165 -15.06 -9.92 2.98
CA LEU A 165 -15.78 -10.21 1.74
C LEU A 165 -17.23 -10.61 2.00
N ASP A 166 -17.50 -11.30 3.11
CA ASP A 166 -18.86 -11.67 3.51
C ASP A 166 -19.62 -10.46 4.05
N ALA A 167 -18.99 -9.62 4.88
CA ALA A 167 -19.59 -8.37 5.38
C ALA A 167 -19.94 -7.39 4.25
N GLY A 168 -19.17 -7.38 3.15
CA GLY A 168 -19.41 -6.53 1.99
C GLY A 168 -20.72 -6.83 1.23
N LYS A 169 -21.23 -8.06 1.29
CA LYS A 169 -22.41 -8.48 0.51
C LYS A 169 -23.75 -8.06 1.11
N SER A 170 -23.77 -7.54 2.34
CA SER A 170 -24.98 -7.54 3.17
C SER A 170 -25.48 -6.16 3.60
N GLN A 171 -25.10 -5.07 2.93
CA GLN A 171 -25.28 -3.72 3.47
C GLN A 171 -25.83 -2.71 2.45
N SER A 172 -26.90 -1.99 2.82
CA SER A 172 -27.63 -1.08 1.92
C SER A 172 -27.03 0.33 1.81
N TYR A 173 -26.22 0.78 2.79
CA TYR A 173 -25.74 2.17 2.87
C TYR A 173 -24.22 2.33 2.81
N PHE A 174 -23.48 1.24 2.97
CA PHE A 174 -22.04 1.19 2.86
C PHE A 174 -21.62 -0.19 2.36
N GLU A 175 -20.47 -0.26 1.71
CA GLU A 175 -19.92 -1.48 1.12
C GLU A 175 -18.47 -1.65 1.58
N PHE A 176 -18.14 -2.86 2.06
CA PHE A 176 -16.76 -3.25 2.31
C PHE A 176 -16.22 -4.01 1.10
N SER A 177 -15.04 -3.63 0.64
CA SER A 177 -14.34 -4.31 -0.44
C SER A 177 -12.83 -4.33 -0.21
N ILE A 178 -12.14 -5.22 -0.92
CA ILE A 178 -10.67 -5.28 -0.96
C ILE A 178 -10.25 -4.69 -2.30
N PRO A 179 -9.77 -3.44 -2.34
CA PRO A 179 -9.43 -2.80 -3.60
C PRO A 179 -8.09 -3.32 -4.15
N ASP A 180 -8.02 -3.52 -5.47
CA ASP A 180 -6.76 -3.79 -6.16
C ASP A 180 -5.88 -2.53 -6.31
N GLU A 181 -6.52 -1.36 -6.41
CA GLU A 181 -5.88 -0.06 -6.51
C GLU A 181 -6.25 0.84 -5.34
N LEU A 182 -5.27 1.52 -4.74
CA LEU A 182 -5.52 2.41 -3.61
C LEU A 182 -6.25 3.67 -4.09
N PRO A 183 -7.46 3.99 -3.58
CA PRO A 183 -8.14 5.22 -3.93
C PRO A 183 -7.34 6.45 -3.49
N GLU A 184 -7.61 7.59 -4.10
CA GLU A 184 -7.03 8.86 -3.66
C GLU A 184 -7.45 9.13 -2.23
N LEU A 185 -6.48 9.34 -1.35
CA LEU A 185 -6.71 9.53 0.07
C LEU A 185 -6.71 11.01 0.40
N GLU A 186 -7.53 11.39 1.38
CA GLU A 186 -7.53 12.74 1.92
C GLU A 186 -6.12 13.08 2.46
N GLU A 187 -5.64 14.25 2.04
CA GLU A 187 -4.38 14.79 2.51
C GLU A 187 -4.55 15.20 3.97
N ARG A 188 -3.94 14.45 4.89
CA ARG A 188 -3.48 15.08 6.14
C ARG A 188 -2.25 15.87 5.77
N GLU A 189 -2.23 17.16 6.09
CA GLU A 189 -1.08 18.03 5.83
C GLU A 189 0.21 17.27 6.12
N ALA A 190 0.98 17.01 5.07
CA ALA A 190 2.32 16.49 5.23
C ALA A 190 3.03 17.50 6.13
N VAL A 191 3.49 17.05 7.30
CA VAL A 191 4.36 17.87 8.14
C VAL A 191 5.49 18.34 7.23
N ARG A 192 5.51 19.63 6.91
CA ARG A 192 6.56 20.22 6.10
C ARG A 192 7.87 19.79 6.76
N PRO A 193 8.77 19.09 6.06
CA PRO A 193 10.07 18.79 6.64
C PRO A 193 10.69 20.12 7.07
N ASP A 194 11.22 20.18 8.29
CA ASP A 194 11.86 21.38 8.79
C ASP A 194 12.89 21.87 7.78
N PRO A 195 12.91 23.17 7.45
CA PRO A 195 13.90 23.68 6.53
C PRO A 195 15.31 23.35 7.04
N PRO A 196 16.27 23.03 6.15
CA PRO A 196 17.64 22.73 6.54
C PRO A 196 18.20 23.84 7.45
N ARG A 197 18.86 23.46 8.56
CA ARG A 197 19.40 24.39 9.57
C ARG A 197 20.30 25.50 9.01
N TRP A 198 20.84 25.32 7.80
CA TRP A 198 21.63 26.32 7.07
C TRP A 198 20.83 27.57 6.64
N ARG A 199 19.50 27.54 6.66
CA ARG A 199 18.63 28.69 6.34
C ARG A 199 18.24 29.53 7.56
N LYS A 200 18.86 29.31 8.72
CA LYS A 200 18.67 30.11 9.94
C LYS A 200 19.81 31.11 10.11
N GLY A 201 20.16 31.83 9.04
CA GLY A 201 21.15 32.89 9.04
C GLY A 201 20.59 34.13 8.35
N GLY A 202 20.38 35.21 9.11
CA GLY A 202 20.07 36.52 8.57
C GLY A 202 18.73 37.10 8.99
N LYS A 203 18.69 37.66 10.21
CA LYS A 203 17.95 38.89 10.53
C LYS A 203 18.42 39.41 11.89
N PHE A 204 19.61 40.00 11.88
CA PHE A 204 19.97 41.04 12.83
C PHE A 204 19.00 42.20 12.52
N ARG A 205 17.88 42.30 13.25
CA ARG A 205 17.05 43.49 13.25
C ARG A 205 17.39 44.27 14.51
N SER A 206 18.23 45.27 14.31
CA SER A 206 18.41 46.41 15.20
C SER A 206 17.06 46.84 15.77
N SER A 207 16.94 46.85 17.09
CA SER A 207 15.81 47.44 17.80
C SER A 207 16.11 48.93 17.98
N PRO A 208 15.37 49.87 17.36
CA PRO A 208 15.46 51.28 17.71
C PRO A 208 14.60 51.54 18.95
N GLY A 209 15.10 52.42 19.82
CA GLY A 209 14.68 52.53 21.20
C GLY A 209 13.20 52.81 21.44
N ARG A 210 12.74 52.36 22.62
CA ARG A 210 11.72 53.05 23.38
C ARG A 210 12.21 53.27 24.80
N ARG A 211 12.54 54.53 25.07
CA ARG A 211 12.45 55.16 26.39
C ARG A 211 11.06 54.87 26.97
N GLY A 212 11.00 54.57 28.28
CA GLY A 212 9.77 54.79 29.03
C GLY A 212 9.57 53.85 30.21
N GLY A 213 9.87 54.35 31.42
CA GLY A 213 9.03 54.11 32.58
C GLY A 213 9.44 52.98 33.52
N GLY A 214 10.46 53.21 34.33
CA GLY A 214 10.49 52.61 35.66
C GLY A 214 9.51 53.33 36.59
N ARG A 215 8.72 52.55 37.36
CA ARG A 215 7.99 52.84 38.61
C ARG A 215 7.09 51.61 38.86
N GLY A 216 7.38 50.73 39.80
CA GLY A 216 7.03 50.84 41.23
C GLY A 216 6.23 49.56 41.61
N ARG A 217 6.81 48.67 42.43
CA ARG A 217 6.41 48.35 43.82
C ARG A 217 4.94 47.91 44.04
N GLY A 218 4.78 46.72 44.66
CA GLY A 218 3.56 46.26 45.38
C GLY A 218 3.24 44.78 45.03
N ARG A 219 3.80 43.76 45.70
CA ARG A 219 3.50 43.18 47.03
C ARG A 219 2.07 42.60 47.19
N ARG A 220 2.05 41.26 47.33
CA ARG A 220 1.16 40.38 48.13
C ARG A 220 -0.34 40.25 47.79
N GLY A 221 -0.78 39.00 47.85
CA GLY A 221 -2.15 38.49 47.78
C GLY A 221 -2.10 37.03 47.43
#